data_AF-A0A7Y8G7R1-F1
#
_entry.id   AF-A0A7Y8G7R1-F1
#
_cell.length_a   1.000
_cell.length_b   1.000
_cell.length_c   1.000
_cell.angle_alpha   90.00
_cell.angle_beta   90.00
_cell.angle_gamma   90.00
#
_symmetry.space_group_name_H-M   'P 1'
#
loop_
_entity.id
_entity.type
_entity.pdbx_description
1 polymer ?
#
loop_
_entity_poly.entity_id
_entity_poly.type
_entity_poly.pdbx_seq_one_letter_code
_entity_poly.pdbx_strand_id
1 'polypeptide(L)'
;MTVDYFGKYFNDEGFDFTRLINDDFFQPVRILFNAKHYVSASKLLVVAIDSISYIEYGSIKENTFIKWLKEFSEIDGLGITAEELWEHRNSLLHMSNLTSRKVADGKERALVAYVGEIHPNVKLDQTNTGYYNLNSLIQVVGRACGKWCLTYDEHRSKIDSFVERYDLIASDARMQWIYYDAK
;
A
#
# COMPACT_ATOMS: atom_id res chain seq x y z
N MET A 1 7.79 -13.92 -17.23
CA MET A 1 8.86 -14.44 -16.36
C MET A 1 8.30 -14.48 -14.95
N THR A 2 7.78 -15.62 -14.53
CA THR A 2 7.48 -15.86 -13.12
C THR A 2 8.80 -16.27 -12.47
N VAL A 3 9.40 -15.36 -11.70
CA VAL A 3 10.51 -15.72 -10.84
C VAL A 3 9.91 -16.58 -9.73
N ASP A 4 10.34 -17.85 -9.62
CA ASP A 4 9.86 -18.76 -8.57
C ASP A 4 10.25 -18.19 -7.20
N TYR A 5 9.26 -17.62 -6.52
CA TYR A 5 9.40 -17.07 -5.18
C TYR A 5 9.08 -18.11 -4.10
N PHE A 6 8.44 -19.22 -4.44
CA PHE A 6 8.08 -20.25 -3.46
C PHE A 6 9.31 -20.78 -2.74
N GLY A 7 10.42 -21.03 -3.45
CA GLY A 7 11.65 -21.53 -2.82
C GLY A 7 12.25 -20.61 -1.74
N LYS A 8 11.96 -19.30 -1.78
CA LYS A 8 12.46 -18.33 -0.77
C LYS A 8 11.49 -18.14 0.40
N TYR A 9 10.19 -18.26 0.14
CA TYR A 9 9.14 -17.92 1.12
C TYR A 9 8.35 -19.12 1.62
N PHE A 10 8.59 -20.33 1.10
CA PHE A 10 8.06 -21.56 1.66
C PHE A 10 9.14 -22.23 2.52
N ASN A 11 8.82 -22.48 3.79
CA ASN A 11 9.71 -23.11 4.76
C ASN A 11 8.98 -24.29 5.45
N ASP A 12 9.66 -24.92 6.41
CA ASP A 12 9.11 -26.08 7.13
C ASP A 12 7.83 -25.76 7.94
N GLU A 13 7.59 -24.49 8.26
CA GLU A 13 6.40 -23.98 8.97
C GLU A 13 5.27 -23.55 8.02
N GLY A 14 5.52 -23.51 6.71
CA GLY A 14 4.57 -23.14 5.68
C GLY A 14 5.02 -21.94 4.85
N PHE A 15 4.04 -21.21 4.30
CA PHE A 15 4.31 -20.05 3.44
C PHE A 15 4.40 -18.76 4.27
N ASP A 16 5.56 -18.11 4.22
CA ASP A 16 5.88 -16.86 4.90
C ASP A 16 5.37 -15.64 4.11
N PHE A 17 4.06 -15.41 4.22
CA PHE A 17 3.40 -14.22 3.63
C PHE A 17 4.03 -12.91 4.13
N THR A 18 4.39 -12.85 5.41
CA THR A 18 4.87 -11.61 6.04
C THR A 18 6.17 -11.15 5.41
N ARG A 19 7.13 -12.07 5.22
CA ARG A 19 8.40 -11.76 4.60
C ARG A 19 8.25 -11.40 3.11
N LEU A 20 7.40 -12.12 2.39
CA LEU A 20 7.11 -11.84 0.98
C LEU A 20 6.56 -10.41 0.80
N ILE A 21 5.53 -10.04 1.56
CA ILE A 21 4.90 -8.71 1.52
C ILE A 21 5.89 -7.63 1.97
N ASN A 22 6.70 -7.90 2.99
CA ASN A 22 7.73 -6.97 3.43
C ASN A 22 8.75 -6.68 2.32
N ASP A 23 9.29 -7.72 1.70
CA ASP A 23 10.35 -7.60 0.70
C ASP A 23 9.84 -6.91 -0.57
N ASP A 24 8.63 -7.24 -1.02
CA ASP A 24 8.07 -6.69 -2.26
C ASP A 24 7.55 -5.26 -2.12
N PHE A 25 6.90 -4.94 -1.00
CA PHE A 25 6.16 -3.68 -0.87
C PHE A 25 6.75 -2.72 0.15
N PHE A 26 7.06 -3.19 1.36
CA PHE A 26 7.46 -2.29 2.46
C PHE A 26 8.94 -1.93 2.47
N GLN A 27 9.81 -2.82 1.99
CA GLN A 27 11.25 -2.55 1.92
C GLN A 27 11.56 -1.36 1.00
N PRO A 28 11.05 -1.27 -0.25
CA PRO A 28 11.24 -0.08 -1.09
C PRO A 28 10.71 1.21 -0.47
N VAL A 29 9.51 1.16 0.14
CA VAL A 29 8.91 2.30 0.87
C VAL A 29 9.85 2.78 1.97
N ARG A 30 10.40 1.86 2.76
CA ARG A 30 11.31 2.15 3.88
C ARG A 30 12.63 2.75 3.41
N ILE A 31 13.20 2.22 2.32
CA ILE A 31 14.43 2.76 1.72
C ILE A 31 14.21 4.23 1.31
N LEU A 32 13.13 4.51 0.58
CA LEU A 32 12.81 5.87 0.15
C LEU A 32 12.49 6.81 1.31
N PHE A 33 11.73 6.31 2.30
CA PHE A 33 11.40 7.08 3.50
C PHE A 33 12.67 7.48 4.26
N ASN A 34 13.57 6.53 4.51
CA ASN A 34 14.84 6.78 5.21
C ASN A 34 15.77 7.70 4.41
N ALA A 35 15.72 7.63 3.07
CA ALA A 35 16.41 8.55 2.17
C ALA A 35 15.71 9.93 2.05
N LYS A 36 14.64 10.19 2.82
CA LYS A 36 13.85 11.43 2.83
C LYS A 36 13.13 11.73 1.50
N HIS A 37 12.94 10.73 0.64
CA HIS A 37 12.14 10.81 -0.57
C HIS A 37 10.66 10.51 -0.26
N TYR A 38 10.05 11.33 0.61
CA TYR A 38 8.73 11.05 1.20
C TYR A 38 7.60 10.93 0.16
N VAL A 39 7.56 11.81 -0.84
CA VAL A 39 6.54 11.74 -1.90
C VAL A 39 6.66 10.43 -2.69
N SER A 40 7.89 10.00 -2.99
CA SER A 40 8.13 8.72 -3.67
C SER A 40 7.76 7.53 -2.79
N ALA A 41 8.07 7.60 -1.49
CA ALA A 41 7.64 6.59 -0.51
C ALA A 41 6.10 6.50 -0.45
N SER A 42 5.39 7.63 -0.42
CA SER A 42 3.92 7.68 -0.47
C SER A 42 3.37 7.04 -1.75
N LYS A 43 3.98 7.32 -2.91
CA LYS A 43 3.57 6.71 -4.19
C LYS A 43 3.69 5.19 -4.16
N LEU A 44 4.81 4.66 -3.69
CA LEU A 44 4.99 3.21 -3.55
C LEU A 44 4.02 2.61 -2.54
N LEU A 45 3.74 3.31 -1.43
CA LEU A 45 2.78 2.83 -0.43
C LEU A 45 1.37 2.71 -1.00
N VAL A 46 0.88 3.70 -1.74
CA VAL A 46 -0.47 3.62 -2.34
C VAL A 46 -0.56 2.58 -3.45
N VAL A 47 0.54 2.34 -4.20
CA VAL A 47 0.62 1.23 -5.17
C VAL A 47 0.63 -0.13 -4.46
N ALA A 48 1.28 -0.24 -3.30
CA ALA A 48 1.24 -1.46 -2.50
C ALA A 48 -0.19 -1.79 -2.04
N ILE A 49 -0.96 -0.78 -1.60
CA ILE A 49 -2.37 -0.97 -1.25
C ILE A 49 -3.16 -1.45 -2.48
N ASP A 50 -3.04 -0.79 -3.65
CA ASP A 50 -3.69 -1.25 -4.90
C ASP A 50 -3.39 -2.73 -5.18
N SER A 51 -2.12 -3.12 -5.04
CA SER A 51 -1.65 -4.48 -5.32
C SER A 51 -2.25 -5.49 -4.34
N ILE A 52 -2.21 -5.20 -3.05
CA ILE A 52 -2.76 -6.06 -2.00
C ILE A 52 -4.28 -6.18 -2.12
N SER A 53 -4.96 -5.08 -2.40
CA SER A 53 -6.41 -5.06 -2.66
C SER A 53 -6.79 -5.91 -3.87
N TYR A 54 -5.99 -5.88 -4.94
CA TYR A 54 -6.18 -6.74 -6.10
C TYR A 54 -5.91 -8.21 -5.76
N ILE A 55 -4.86 -8.52 -4.99
CA ILE A 55 -4.59 -9.90 -4.56
C ILE A 55 -5.78 -10.46 -3.78
N GLU A 56 -6.37 -9.68 -2.87
CA GLU A 56 -7.50 -10.12 -2.06
C GLU A 56 -8.79 -10.30 -2.88
N TYR A 57 -9.19 -9.29 -3.66
CA TYR A 57 -10.52 -9.28 -4.28
C TYR A 57 -10.52 -9.54 -5.79
N GLY A 58 -9.38 -9.44 -6.46
CA GLY A 58 -9.28 -9.51 -7.92
C GLY A 58 -9.96 -8.32 -8.59
N SER A 59 -10.66 -8.57 -9.70
CA SER A 59 -11.34 -7.55 -10.51
C SER A 59 -12.85 -7.55 -10.28
N ILE A 60 -13.28 -7.17 -9.07
CA ILE A 60 -14.69 -6.92 -8.77
C ILE A 60 -15.11 -5.51 -9.23
N LYS A 61 -16.43 -5.27 -9.28
CA LYS A 61 -17.00 -3.96 -9.65
C LYS A 61 -16.75 -2.88 -8.59
N GLU A 62 -16.62 -3.27 -7.33
CA GLU A 62 -16.36 -2.37 -6.21
C GLU A 62 -14.92 -1.85 -6.27
N ASN A 63 -14.67 -0.65 -5.72
CA ASN A 63 -13.32 -0.14 -5.57
C ASN A 63 -12.57 -0.96 -4.50
N THR A 64 -11.69 -1.86 -4.94
CA THR A 64 -10.97 -2.79 -4.07
C THR A 64 -10.01 -2.08 -3.11
N PHE A 65 -9.41 -0.96 -3.52
CA PHE A 65 -8.55 -0.13 -2.67
C PHE A 65 -9.31 0.38 -1.45
N ILE A 66 -10.47 1.01 -1.68
CA ILE A 66 -11.33 1.52 -0.60
C ILE A 66 -11.86 0.37 0.25
N LYS A 67 -12.32 -0.71 -0.39
CA LYS A 67 -12.84 -1.90 0.29
C LYS A 67 -11.81 -2.50 1.25
N TRP A 68 -10.59 -2.73 0.77
CA TRP A 68 -9.51 -3.32 1.55
C TRP A 68 -9.12 -2.46 2.75
N LEU A 69 -9.00 -1.14 2.55
CA LEU A 69 -8.69 -0.22 3.64
C LEU A 69 -9.79 -0.21 4.71
N LYS A 70 -11.07 -0.20 4.30
CA LYS A 70 -12.18 -0.25 5.25
C LYS A 70 -12.25 -1.57 6.02
N GLU A 71 -11.87 -2.67 5.38
CA GLU A 71 -11.93 -4.00 6.00
C GLU A 71 -10.77 -4.26 6.96
N PHE A 72 -9.54 -3.90 6.57
CA PHE A 72 -8.34 -4.30 7.30
C PHE A 72 -7.65 -3.18 8.08
N SER A 73 -7.91 -1.91 7.76
CA SER A 73 -7.18 -0.78 8.34
C SER A 73 -7.99 0.05 9.33
N GLU A 74 -7.28 0.75 10.22
CA GLU A 74 -7.85 1.75 11.13
C GLU A 74 -7.53 3.17 10.61
N ILE A 75 -7.76 3.40 9.30
CA ILE A 75 -7.38 4.65 8.62
C ILE A 75 -8.04 5.89 9.23
N ASP A 76 -9.28 5.76 9.69
CA ASP A 76 -10.03 6.86 10.32
C ASP A 76 -9.31 7.41 11.57
N GLY A 77 -8.47 6.60 12.24
CA GLY A 77 -7.62 7.03 13.35
C GLY A 77 -6.56 8.08 12.96
N LEU A 78 -6.34 8.29 11.66
CA LEU A 78 -5.47 9.35 11.12
C LEU A 78 -6.23 10.65 10.78
N GLY A 79 -7.56 10.68 10.94
CA GLY A 79 -8.38 11.83 10.57
C GLY A 79 -8.59 12.00 9.05
N ILE A 80 -8.40 10.92 8.29
CA ILE A 80 -8.68 10.84 6.85
C ILE A 80 -9.48 9.58 6.55
N THR A 81 -10.21 9.56 5.44
CA THR A 81 -11.00 8.39 5.00
C THR A 81 -10.29 7.58 3.92
N ALA A 82 -10.78 6.36 3.66
CA ALA A 82 -10.32 5.53 2.55
C ALA A 82 -10.61 6.18 1.18
N GLU A 83 -11.75 6.85 1.04
CA GLU A 83 -12.14 7.62 -0.14
C GLU A 83 -11.18 8.79 -0.42
N GLU A 84 -10.83 9.56 0.61
CA GLU A 84 -9.88 10.66 0.49
C GLU A 84 -8.50 10.15 0.08
N LEU A 85 -8.06 9.02 0.67
CA LEU A 85 -6.77 8.42 0.31
C LEU A 85 -6.77 7.86 -1.13
N TRP A 86 -7.89 7.30 -1.59
CA TRP A 86 -8.07 6.87 -2.99
C TRP A 86 -7.95 8.03 -3.97
N GLU A 87 -8.61 9.16 -3.69
CA GLU A 87 -8.51 10.34 -4.54
C GLU A 87 -7.11 10.95 -4.50
N HIS A 88 -6.46 10.97 -3.34
CA HIS A 88 -5.07 11.38 -3.20
C HIS A 88 -4.12 10.49 -4.03
N ARG A 89 -4.32 9.16 -3.99
CA ARG A 89 -3.59 8.19 -4.82
C ARG A 89 -3.71 8.53 -6.31
N ASN A 90 -4.91 8.86 -6.80
CA ASN A 90 -5.12 9.19 -8.20
C ASN A 90 -4.29 10.41 -8.63
N SER A 91 -4.28 11.46 -7.81
CA SER A 91 -3.50 12.67 -8.08
C SER A 91 -2.00 12.46 -7.98
N LEU A 92 -1.54 11.72 -6.96
CA LEU A 92 -0.12 11.44 -6.75
C LEU A 92 0.48 10.62 -7.89
N LEU A 93 -0.21 9.56 -8.33
CA LEU A 93 0.34 8.64 -9.33
C LEU A 93 0.26 9.18 -10.76
N HIS A 94 -0.80 9.94 -11.10
CA HIS A 94 -0.97 10.42 -12.48
C HIS A 94 -0.33 11.78 -12.74
N MET A 95 -0.38 12.70 -11.78
CA MET A 95 0.06 14.09 -11.99
C MET A 95 1.08 14.56 -10.95
N SER A 96 1.38 13.74 -9.94
CA SER A 96 2.23 14.10 -8.81
C SER A 96 1.78 15.39 -8.10
N ASN A 97 0.47 15.61 -7.98
CA ASN A 97 -0.14 16.76 -7.32
C ASN A 97 -1.18 16.32 -6.27
N LEU A 98 -1.91 17.28 -5.68
CA LEU A 98 -2.88 17.03 -4.61
C LEU A 98 -4.34 17.13 -5.07
N THR A 99 -4.59 17.45 -6.34
CA THR A 99 -5.91 17.84 -6.83
C THR A 99 -6.46 16.77 -7.76
N SER A 100 -7.34 15.92 -7.23
CA SER A 100 -8.07 14.95 -8.06
C SER A 100 -9.28 15.65 -8.67
N ARG A 101 -9.99 14.99 -9.61
CA ARG A 101 -11.24 15.54 -10.13
C ARG A 101 -12.26 15.76 -9.01
N LYS A 102 -12.37 14.83 -8.06
CA LYS A 102 -13.30 14.98 -6.93
C LYS A 102 -12.88 16.06 -5.95
N VAL A 103 -11.57 16.25 -5.75
CA VAL A 103 -11.06 17.37 -4.95
C VAL A 103 -11.37 18.70 -5.63
N ALA A 104 -11.16 18.80 -6.95
CA ALA A 104 -11.51 19.99 -7.72
C ALA A 104 -13.02 20.30 -7.69
N ASP A 105 -13.85 19.26 -7.67
CA ASP A 105 -15.31 19.37 -7.54
C ASP A 105 -15.79 19.65 -6.10
N GLY A 106 -14.89 19.71 -5.10
CA GLY A 106 -15.23 19.89 -3.69
C GLY A 106 -15.95 18.70 -3.04
N LYS A 107 -15.87 17.51 -3.65
CA LYS A 107 -16.51 16.28 -3.15
C LYS A 107 -15.68 15.54 -2.12
N GLU A 108 -14.36 15.74 -2.14
CA GLU A 108 -13.39 15.15 -1.21
C GLU A 108 -12.37 16.20 -0.81
N ARG A 109 -11.82 16.09 0.40
CA ARG A 109 -10.74 16.99 0.84
C ARG A 109 -9.44 16.68 0.10
N ALA A 110 -8.65 17.72 -0.18
CA ALA A 110 -7.27 17.51 -0.60
C ALA A 110 -6.48 16.89 0.55
N LEU A 111 -5.59 15.94 0.29
CA LEU A 111 -4.74 15.39 1.36
C LEU A 111 -3.30 15.92 1.28
N VAL A 112 -2.76 16.28 2.43
CA VAL A 112 -1.36 16.70 2.61
C VAL A 112 -0.68 15.75 3.58
N ALA A 113 0.32 15.02 3.07
CA ALA A 113 1.19 14.19 3.90
C ALA A 113 2.26 15.05 4.57
N TYR A 114 2.55 14.79 5.85
CA TYR A 114 3.68 15.36 6.57
C TYR A 114 4.51 14.29 7.27
N VAL A 115 5.71 14.66 7.73
CA VAL A 115 6.62 13.80 8.51
C VAL A 115 7.07 14.56 9.75
N GLY A 116 7.10 13.87 10.89
CA GLY A 116 7.44 14.48 12.18
C GLY A 116 6.24 15.20 12.81
N GLU A 117 6.52 16.25 13.57
CA GLU A 117 5.52 17.05 14.27
C GLU A 117 5.24 18.36 13.54
N ILE A 118 3.97 18.72 13.46
CA ILE A 118 3.57 20.05 12.95
C ILE A 118 3.79 21.05 14.08
N HIS A 119 4.55 22.10 13.79
CA HIS A 119 4.83 23.15 14.77
C HIS A 119 3.52 23.80 15.26
N PRO A 120 3.31 24.04 16.57
CA PRO A 120 2.04 24.52 17.13
C PRO A 120 1.51 25.82 16.52
N ASN A 121 2.40 26.68 16.03
CA ASN A 121 2.04 27.95 15.38
C ASN A 121 1.54 27.80 13.93
N VAL A 122 1.65 26.63 13.32
CA VAL A 122 1.14 26.38 11.97
C VAL A 122 -0.37 26.17 12.06
N LYS A 123 -1.13 27.10 11.49
CA LYS A 123 -2.59 26.96 11.36
C LYS A 123 -2.89 26.12 10.12
N LEU A 124 -3.46 24.93 10.35
CA LEU A 124 -3.91 24.03 9.30
C LEU A 124 -5.34 24.39 8.90
N ASP A 125 -5.62 24.48 7.59
CA ASP A 125 -6.98 24.63 7.08
C ASP A 125 -7.63 23.26 6.95
N GLN A 126 -8.33 22.83 8.00
CA GLN A 126 -9.00 21.53 8.03
C GLN A 126 -10.36 21.53 7.31
N THR A 127 -10.81 22.68 6.79
CA THR A 127 -12.11 22.81 6.12
C THR A 127 -12.16 21.95 4.86
N ASN A 128 -11.13 22.08 4.01
CA ASN A 128 -11.04 21.41 2.72
C ASN A 128 -9.76 20.57 2.56
N THR A 129 -8.93 20.47 3.61
CA THR A 129 -7.67 19.71 3.59
C THR A 129 -7.61 18.71 4.74
N GLY A 130 -7.33 17.45 4.41
CA GLY A 130 -6.94 16.43 5.37
C GLY A 130 -5.42 16.39 5.52
N TYR A 131 -4.94 16.34 6.76
CA TYR A 131 -3.50 16.26 7.06
C TYR A 131 -3.21 14.95 7.75
N TYR A 132 -2.26 14.17 7.24
CA TYR A 132 -1.88 12.90 7.84
C TYR A 132 -0.36 12.74 7.92
N ASN A 133 0.11 12.09 8.98
CA ASN A 133 1.52 11.76 9.13
C ASN A 133 1.84 10.50 8.30
N LEU A 134 2.81 10.60 7.39
CA LEU A 134 3.18 9.49 6.49
C LEU A 134 3.71 8.26 7.26
N ASN A 135 4.50 8.46 8.33
CA ASN A 135 4.97 7.35 9.15
C ASN A 135 3.79 6.63 9.82
N SER A 136 2.82 7.39 10.32
CA SER A 136 1.59 6.81 10.89
C SER A 136 0.79 6.04 9.84
N LEU A 137 0.69 6.53 8.60
CA LEU A 137 0.05 5.80 7.50
C LEU A 137 0.78 4.48 7.18
N ILE A 138 2.11 4.50 7.08
CA ILE A 138 2.92 3.28 6.88
C ILE A 138 2.62 2.24 7.98
N GLN A 139 2.53 2.68 9.24
CA GLN A 139 2.22 1.79 10.36
C GLN A 139 0.78 1.26 10.32
N VAL A 140 -0.20 2.10 9.97
CA VAL A 140 -1.61 1.66 9.81
C VAL A 140 -1.73 0.61 8.72
N VAL A 141 -1.11 0.84 7.56
CA VAL A 141 -1.12 -0.11 6.44
C VAL A 141 -0.35 -1.38 6.79
N GLY A 142 0.78 -1.28 7.49
CA GLY A 142 1.53 -2.46 7.97
C GLY A 142 0.72 -3.34 8.92
N ARG A 143 0.01 -2.74 9.88
CA ARG A 143 -0.92 -3.47 10.76
C ARG A 143 -2.09 -4.09 9.99
N ALA A 144 -2.63 -3.37 8.99
CA ALA A 144 -3.68 -3.89 8.13
C ALA A 144 -3.21 -5.12 7.33
N CYS A 145 -1.98 -5.10 6.82
CA CYS A 145 -1.38 -6.26 6.16
C CYS A 145 -1.26 -7.45 7.12
N GLY A 146 -0.84 -7.21 8.37
CA GLY A 146 -0.81 -8.27 9.39
C GLY A 146 -2.18 -8.90 9.63
N LYS A 147 -3.23 -8.08 9.80
CA LYS A 147 -4.62 -8.55 9.94
C LYS A 147 -5.07 -9.35 8.71
N TRP A 148 -4.76 -8.86 7.51
CA TRP A 148 -5.07 -9.54 6.25
C TRP A 148 -4.36 -10.89 6.13
N CYS A 149 -3.05 -10.96 6.45
CA CYS A 149 -2.28 -12.20 6.41
C CYS A 149 -2.86 -13.28 7.33
N LEU A 150 -3.35 -12.92 8.51
CA LEU A 150 -3.99 -13.87 9.45
C LEU A 150 -5.25 -14.52 8.85
N THR A 151 -5.92 -13.89 7.89
CA THR A 151 -7.12 -14.49 7.26
C THR A 151 -6.81 -15.73 6.42
N TYR A 152 -5.55 -15.95 6.01
CA TYR A 152 -5.15 -17.15 5.27
C TYR A 152 -5.10 -18.40 6.16
N ASP A 153 -4.90 -18.24 7.46
CA ASP A 153 -4.99 -19.34 8.42
C ASP A 153 -6.42 -19.83 8.59
N GLU A 154 -7.38 -18.89 8.61
CA GLU A 154 -8.81 -19.15 8.77
C GLU A 154 -9.48 -19.62 7.47
N HIS A 155 -9.00 -19.12 6.31
CA HIS A 155 -9.60 -19.34 5.01
C HIS A 155 -8.56 -19.82 3.98
N ARG A 156 -8.02 -21.02 4.20
CA ARG A 156 -6.99 -21.62 3.32
C ARG A 156 -7.37 -21.72 1.85
N SER A 157 -8.66 -21.76 1.51
CA SER A 157 -9.12 -21.73 0.11
C SER A 157 -8.75 -20.44 -0.63
N LYS A 158 -8.41 -19.36 0.08
CA LYS A 158 -7.91 -18.11 -0.50
C LYS A 158 -6.50 -18.22 -1.09
N ILE A 159 -5.74 -19.26 -0.73
CA ILE A 159 -4.35 -19.42 -1.18
C ILE A 159 -4.27 -19.56 -2.69
N ASP A 160 -5.17 -20.31 -3.33
CA ASP A 160 -5.16 -20.48 -4.79
C ASP A 160 -5.33 -19.14 -5.51
N SER A 161 -6.30 -18.33 -5.05
CA SER A 161 -6.52 -16.97 -5.57
C SER A 161 -5.35 -16.03 -5.26
N PHE A 162 -4.69 -16.20 -4.11
CA PHE A 162 -3.47 -15.46 -3.80
C PHE A 162 -2.42 -15.77 -4.85
N VAL A 163 -2.06 -17.03 -5.06
CA VAL A 163 -1.00 -17.44 -6.01
C VAL A 163 -1.30 -16.93 -7.42
N GLU A 164 -2.51 -17.18 -7.92
CA GLU A 164 -2.93 -16.75 -9.26
C GLU A 164 -2.71 -15.24 -9.50
N ARG A 165 -3.06 -14.43 -8.50
CA ARG A 165 -3.00 -12.96 -8.62
C ARG A 165 -1.63 -12.41 -8.26
N TYR A 166 -0.93 -13.04 -7.33
CA TYR A 166 0.39 -12.62 -6.89
C TYR A 166 1.45 -12.83 -7.98
N ASP A 167 1.29 -13.85 -8.81
CA ASP A 167 2.14 -14.10 -9.97
C ASP A 167 2.14 -12.96 -11.00
N LEU A 168 1.13 -12.09 -10.97
CA LEU A 168 1.02 -10.90 -11.83
C LEU A 168 1.74 -9.68 -11.25
N ILE A 169 2.14 -9.73 -9.98
CA ILE A 169 2.77 -8.61 -9.30
C ILE A 169 4.23 -8.50 -9.73
N ALA A 170 4.69 -7.29 -10.03
CA ALA A 170 6.10 -6.99 -10.26
C ALA A 170 6.79 -6.64 -8.93
N SER A 171 8.03 -7.10 -8.74
CA SER A 171 8.81 -6.82 -7.53
C SER A 171 10.29 -6.66 -7.84
N ASP A 172 10.89 -5.58 -7.36
CA ASP A 172 12.34 -5.37 -7.43
C ASP A 172 13.10 -6.51 -6.74
N ALA A 173 12.63 -6.95 -5.56
CA ALA A 173 13.28 -8.01 -4.78
C ALA A 173 13.33 -9.35 -5.53
N ARG A 174 12.33 -9.63 -6.37
CA ARG A 174 12.33 -10.81 -7.25
C ARG A 174 13.23 -10.64 -8.48
N MET A 175 13.32 -9.42 -9.01
CA MET A 175 14.08 -9.13 -10.24
C MET A 175 15.59 -8.95 -9.99
N GLN A 176 16.03 -8.75 -8.75
CA GLN A 176 17.44 -8.62 -8.39
C GLN A 176 18.28 -9.90 -8.57
N TRP A 177 17.64 -11.08 -8.66
CA TRP A 177 18.32 -12.39 -8.67
C TRP A 177 18.12 -13.15 -9.99
N ILE A 178 18.03 -12.45 -11.12
CA ILE A 178 18.05 -13.11 -12.43
C ILE A 178 19.50 -13.54 -12.71
N TYR A 179 19.84 -14.79 -12.37
CA TYR A 179 21.06 -15.42 -12.83
C TYR A 179 20.99 -15.55 -14.35
N TYR A 180 21.73 -14.71 -15.06
CA TYR A 180 22.08 -15.02 -16.44
C TYR A 180 23.11 -16.15 -16.38
N ASP A 181 22.72 -17.35 -16.82
CA ASP A 181 23.69 -18.28 -17.39
C ASP A 181 24.28 -17.56 -18.62
N ALA A 182 25.40 -16.88 -18.40
CA ALA A 182 26.19 -16.32 -19.49
C ALA A 182 26.62 -17.49 -20.37
N LYS A 183 25.99 -17.62 -21.53
CA LYS A 183 26.48 -18.46 -22.63
C LYS A 183 27.66 -17.80 -23.31
#